data_AF-A0A920MZ59-F1
#
_entry.id   AF-A0A920MZ59-F1
#
_cell.length_a   1.000
_cell.length_b   1.000
_cell.length_c   1.000
_cell.angle_alpha   90.00
_cell.angle_beta   90.00
_cell.angle_gamma   90.00
#
_symmetry.space_group_name_H-M   'P 1'
#
loop_
_entity.id
_entity.type
_entity.pdbx_description
1 polymer ?
#
loop_
_entity_poly.entity_id
_entity_poly.type
_entity_poly.pdbx_seq_one_letter_code
_entity_poly.pdbx_strand_id
1 'polypeptide(L)'
;MARKDNPFFAHALVNRYWKHFFDRGIVEPEDDMRATNPPSNPELLNGLAQHFIASKFDIKGLVRLICRSNTYQLSSLPNDYNLKDKQNFSRYYPKRLTAEVLYDAFHQVTASTQATVDCRPAPVPSNCPIRPRDPTS
;
A
#
# COMPACT_ATOMS: atom_id res chain seq x y z
N MET A 1 -17.85 -5.72 -16.96
CA MET A 1 -16.48 -6.00 -16.45
C MET A 1 -16.46 -6.80 -15.14
N ALA A 2 -17.56 -6.90 -14.38
CA ALA A 2 -17.64 -7.71 -13.16
C ALA A 2 -18.42 -9.03 -13.40
N ARG A 3 -17.77 -10.06 -13.97
CA ARG A 3 -18.23 -11.44 -13.81
C ARG A 3 -17.35 -12.11 -12.76
N LYS A 4 -17.93 -12.94 -11.89
CA LYS A 4 -17.21 -13.70 -10.87
C LYS A 4 -16.09 -14.57 -11.45
N ASP A 5 -16.23 -14.98 -12.72
CA ASP A 5 -15.28 -15.84 -13.42
C ASP A 5 -14.30 -15.06 -14.30
N ASN A 6 -14.04 -13.78 -14.02
CA ASN A 6 -13.04 -13.03 -14.76
C ASN A 6 -11.63 -13.37 -14.23
N PRO A 7 -10.82 -14.20 -14.92
CA PRO A 7 -9.48 -14.53 -14.45
C PRO A 7 -8.58 -13.29 -14.39
N PHE A 8 -8.82 -12.29 -15.25
CA PHE A 8 -8.03 -11.06 -15.31
C PHE A 8 -8.15 -10.22 -14.02
N PHE A 9 -9.28 -10.31 -13.31
CA PHE A 9 -9.47 -9.58 -12.06
C PHE A 9 -8.50 -10.04 -10.97
N ALA A 10 -8.35 -11.36 -10.80
CA ALA A 10 -7.43 -11.91 -9.80
C ALA A 10 -5.98 -11.51 -10.11
N HIS A 11 -5.57 -11.59 -11.39
CA HIS A 11 -4.22 -11.23 -11.80
C HIS A 11 -3.94 -9.73 -11.61
N ALA A 12 -4.86 -8.85 -12.02
CA ALA A 12 -4.70 -7.41 -11.87
C ALA A 12 -4.62 -6.99 -10.40
N LEU A 13 -5.49 -7.54 -9.56
CA LEU A 13 -5.52 -7.19 -8.14
C LEU A 13 -4.28 -7.70 -7.40
N VAL A 14 -3.88 -8.96 -7.66
CA VAL A 14 -2.63 -9.51 -7.12
C VAL A 14 -1.43 -8.67 -7.54
N ASN A 15 -1.34 -8.31 -8.82
CA ASN A 15 -0.23 -7.49 -9.34
C ASN A 15 -0.18 -6.10 -8.68
N ARG A 16 -1.35 -5.48 -8.46
CA ARG A 16 -1.46 -4.19 -7.76
C ARG A 16 -0.99 -4.26 -6.31
N TYR A 17 -1.40 -5.29 -5.57
CA TYR A 17 -0.93 -5.48 -4.19
C TYR A 17 0.56 -5.83 -4.14
N TRP A 18 1.05 -6.63 -5.09
CA TRP A 18 2.48 -6.91 -5.22
C TRP A 18 3.28 -5.62 -5.42
N LYS A 19 2.86 -4.78 -6.37
CA LYS A 19 3.47 -3.46 -6.61
C LYS A 19 3.44 -2.58 -5.36
N HIS A 20 2.37 -2.63 -4.56
CA HIS A 20 2.31 -1.87 -3.31
C HIS A 20 3.44 -2.23 -2.32
N PHE A 21 3.84 -3.51 -2.25
CA PHE A 21 4.94 -3.94 -1.37
C PHE A 21 6.33 -3.75 -1.98
N PHE A 22 6.49 -3.99 -3.28
CA PHE A 22 7.80 -4.02 -3.94
C PHE A 22 8.10 -2.80 -4.83
N ASP A 23 7.22 -1.79 -4.84
CA ASP A 23 7.20 -0.59 -5.72
C ASP A 23 7.12 -0.87 -7.23
N ARG A 24 7.27 -2.13 -7.64
CA ARG A 24 7.16 -2.60 -9.01
C ARG A 24 6.26 -3.81 -9.09
N GLY A 25 5.34 -3.82 -10.05
CA GLY A 25 4.50 -4.97 -10.35
C GLY A 25 5.29 -6.11 -11.00
N ILE A 26 4.73 -7.32 -10.95
CA ILE A 26 5.21 -8.44 -11.77
C ILE A 26 4.98 -8.10 -13.25
N VAL A 27 3.83 -7.49 -13.55
CA VAL A 27 3.54 -6.79 -14.82
C VAL A 27 3.60 -5.29 -14.54
N GLU A 28 4.38 -4.55 -15.32
CA GLU A 28 4.49 -3.09 -15.22
C GLU A 28 4.24 -2.49 -16.61
N PRO A 29 3.32 -1.52 -16.79
CA PRO A 29 2.41 -0.95 -15.79
C PRO A 29 1.31 -1.94 -15.33
N GLU A 30 0.79 -1.75 -14.12
CA GLU A 30 -0.16 -2.67 -13.49
C GLU A 30 -1.52 -2.78 -14.20
N ASP A 31 -1.90 -1.73 -14.93
CA ASP A 31 -3.14 -1.66 -15.69
C ASP A 31 -2.99 -2.17 -17.14
N ASP A 32 -1.77 -2.43 -17.60
CA ASP A 32 -1.48 -2.87 -18.98
C ASP A 32 -1.17 -4.36 -19.08
N MET A 33 -2.13 -5.17 -18.64
CA MET A 33 -2.06 -6.63 -18.73
C MET A 33 -2.45 -7.11 -20.13
N ARG A 34 -1.51 -7.02 -21.07
CA ARG A 34 -1.66 -7.46 -22.47
C ARG A 34 -0.70 -8.59 -22.79
N ALA A 35 -1.04 -9.39 -23.80
CA ALA A 35 -0.14 -10.42 -24.34
C ALA A 35 1.21 -9.86 -24.84
N THR A 36 1.24 -8.57 -25.22
CA THR A 36 2.45 -7.86 -25.66
C THR A 36 3.34 -7.37 -24.51
N ASN A 37 2.86 -7.43 -23.26
CA ASN A 37 3.61 -7.06 -22.06
C ASN A 37 3.70 -8.26 -21.11
N PRO A 38 4.64 -9.19 -21.34
CA PRO A 38 4.71 -10.40 -20.54
C PRO A 38 5.09 -10.09 -19.09
N PRO A 39 4.52 -10.82 -18.12
CA PRO A 39 4.94 -10.72 -16.72
C PRO A 39 6.41 -11.09 -16.55
N SER A 40 7.10 -10.39 -15.64
CA SER A 40 8.49 -10.68 -15.29
C SER A 40 8.67 -12.11 -14.78
N ASN A 41 7.67 -12.64 -14.08
CA ASN A 41 7.57 -14.04 -13.72
C ASN A 41 6.11 -14.53 -13.86
N PRO A 42 5.75 -15.23 -14.95
CA PRO A 42 4.38 -15.69 -15.17
C PRO A 42 3.93 -16.74 -14.16
N GLU A 43 4.83 -17.64 -13.74
CA GLU A 43 4.52 -18.72 -12.80
C GLU A 43 4.15 -18.16 -11.43
N LEU A 44 4.91 -17.17 -10.95
CA LEU A 44 4.62 -16.48 -9.69
C LEU A 44 3.25 -15.80 -9.73
N LEU A 45 2.97 -15.05 -10.80
CA LEU A 45 1.70 -14.34 -10.94
C LEU A 45 0.51 -15.32 -10.97
N ASN A 46 0.63 -16.40 -11.75
CA ASN A 46 -0.40 -17.43 -11.86
C ASN A 46 -0.62 -18.14 -10.51
N GLY A 47 0.45 -18.50 -9.79
CA GLY A 47 0.35 -19.15 -8.48
C GLY A 47 -0.33 -18.27 -7.44
N LEU A 48 0.01 -16.97 -7.39
CA LEU A 48 -0.65 -16.02 -6.50
C LEU A 48 -2.12 -15.79 -6.87
N ALA A 49 -2.44 -15.69 -8.17
CA ALA A 49 -3.82 -15.56 -8.64
C ALA A 49 -4.66 -16.79 -8.30
N GLN A 50 -4.12 -18.00 -8.48
CA GLN A 50 -4.78 -19.25 -8.09
C GLN A 50 -5.03 -19.32 -6.58
N HIS A 51 -4.03 -18.98 -5.77
CA HIS A 51 -4.19 -18.92 -4.31
C HIS A 51 -5.27 -17.91 -3.91
N PHE A 52 -5.33 -16.75 -4.56
CA PHE A 52 -6.32 -15.72 -4.30
C PHE A 52 -7.75 -16.16 -4.65
N ILE A 53 -7.92 -16.87 -5.78
CA ILE A 53 -9.20 -17.47 -6.19
C ILE A 53 -9.61 -18.57 -5.20
N ALA A 54 -8.70 -19.48 -4.85
CA ALA A 54 -8.94 -20.56 -3.91
C ALA A 54 -9.32 -20.05 -2.51
N SER A 55 -8.74 -18.93 -2.09
CA SER A 55 -9.04 -18.24 -0.83
C SER A 55 -10.34 -17.41 -0.87
N LYS A 56 -11.15 -17.53 -1.93
CA LYS A 56 -12.39 -16.76 -2.15
C LYS A 56 -12.19 -15.23 -2.10
N PHE A 57 -11.10 -14.75 -2.71
CA PHE A 57 -10.75 -13.32 -2.79
C PHE A 57 -10.41 -12.68 -1.43
N ASP A 58 -9.84 -13.44 -0.49
CA ASP A 58 -9.34 -12.90 0.78
C ASP A 58 -8.03 -12.10 0.61
N ILE A 59 -8.16 -10.77 0.73
CA ILE A 59 -7.04 -9.83 0.65
C ILE A 59 -6.09 -9.99 1.85
N LYS A 60 -6.61 -10.27 3.05
CA LYS A 60 -5.76 -10.40 4.25
C LYS A 60 -4.86 -11.63 4.15
N GLY A 61 -5.41 -12.74 3.65
CA GLY A 61 -4.66 -13.94 3.33
C GLY A 61 -3.57 -13.69 2.29
N LEU A 62 -3.89 -12.96 1.21
CA LEU A 62 -2.91 -12.59 0.18
C LEU A 62 -1.76 -11.75 0.76
N VAL A 63 -2.06 -10.70 1.51
CA VAL A 63 -1.05 -9.86 2.16
C VAL A 63 -0.16 -10.69 3.09
N ARG A 64 -0.75 -11.56 3.90
CA ARG A 64 -0.01 -12.46 4.78
C ARG A 64 0.91 -13.40 4.00
N LEU A 65 0.46 -13.93 2.87
CA LEU A 65 1.26 -14.79 2.00
C LEU A 65 2.47 -14.03 1.44
N ILE A 66 2.25 -12.81 0.95
CA ILE A 66 3.33 -11.96 0.43
C ILE A 66 4.36 -11.67 1.52
N CYS A 67 3.94 -11.23 2.70
CA CYS A 67 4.86 -10.92 3.81
C CYS A 67 5.61 -12.16 4.34
N ARG A 68 5.05 -13.36 4.18
CA ARG A 68 5.68 -14.63 4.56
C ARG A 68 6.58 -15.21 3.47
N SER A 69 6.57 -14.65 2.26
CA SER A 69 7.39 -15.14 1.16
C SER A 69 8.87 -14.87 1.38
N ASN A 70 9.72 -15.74 0.85
CA ASN A 70 11.17 -15.52 0.85
C ASN A 70 11.53 -14.19 0.17
N THR A 71 10.87 -13.85 -0.93
CA THR A 71 11.10 -12.61 -1.69
C THR A 71 10.94 -11.35 -0.83
N TYR A 72 9.93 -11.31 0.06
CA TYR A 72 9.73 -10.19 0.98
C TYR A 72 10.77 -10.15 2.10
N GLN A 73 11.27 -11.32 2.53
CA GLN A 73 12.24 -11.46 3.63
C GLN A 73 13.70 -11.35 3.18
N LEU A 74 13.95 -11.15 1.88
CA LEU A 74 15.32 -10.96 1.38
C LEU A 74 15.98 -9.73 2.01
N SER A 75 17.30 -9.82 2.19
CA SER A 75 18.10 -8.68 2.62
C SER A 75 18.05 -7.56 1.56
N SER A 76 18.15 -6.31 2.01
CA SER A 76 18.26 -5.15 1.13
C SER A 76 19.68 -4.91 0.64
N LEU A 77 20.68 -5.54 1.27
CA LEU A 77 22.09 -5.40 0.93
C LEU A 77 22.38 -6.05 -0.44
N PRO A 78 22.93 -5.31 -1.41
CA PRO A 78 23.26 -5.85 -2.72
C PRO A 78 24.54 -6.71 -2.66
N ASN A 79 24.60 -7.68 -3.57
CA ASN A 79 25.78 -8.44 -3.96
C ASN A 79 26.23 -7.98 -5.36
N ASP A 80 27.44 -8.33 -5.78
CA ASP A 80 28.05 -7.87 -7.05
C ASP A 80 27.19 -8.17 -8.28
N TYR A 81 26.42 -9.25 -8.24
CA TYR A 81 25.57 -9.71 -9.35
C TYR A 81 24.15 -9.12 -9.36
N ASN A 82 23.67 -8.56 -8.25
CA ASN A 82 22.26 -8.15 -8.09
C ASN A 82 22.09 -6.63 -7.93
N LEU A 83 23.18 -5.87 -8.00
CA LEU A 83 23.19 -4.43 -7.75
C LEU A 83 22.24 -3.67 -8.69
N LYS A 84 22.14 -4.10 -9.95
CA LYS A 84 21.30 -3.49 -11.00
C LYS A 84 19.97 -4.21 -11.22
N ASP A 85 19.72 -5.34 -10.55
CA ASP A 85 18.53 -6.15 -10.82
C ASP A 85 17.28 -5.58 -10.13
N LYS A 86 16.50 -4.83 -10.92
CA LYS A 86 15.24 -4.23 -10.49
C LYS A 86 14.01 -5.03 -10.92
N GLN A 87 14.18 -6.16 -11.61
CA GLN A 87 13.06 -6.88 -12.25
C GLN A 87 12.79 -8.23 -11.60
N ASN A 88 13.83 -8.97 -11.22
CA ASN A 88 13.66 -10.34 -10.75
C ASN A 88 13.45 -10.42 -9.23
N PHE A 89 13.22 -9.29 -8.56
CA PHE A 89 13.00 -9.21 -7.11
C PHE A 89 14.09 -9.94 -6.30
N SER A 90 15.35 -9.85 -6.76
CA SER A 90 16.50 -10.56 -6.19
C SER A 90 16.95 -10.04 -4.81
N ARG A 91 16.38 -8.91 -4.35
CA ARG A 91 16.62 -8.29 -3.05
C ARG A 91 15.44 -7.41 -2.67
N TYR A 92 15.32 -7.11 -1.38
CA TYR A 92 14.31 -6.16 -0.92
C TYR A 92 14.75 -4.72 -1.23
N TYR A 93 13.82 -3.93 -1.77
CA TYR A 93 14.04 -2.51 -2.05
C TYR A 93 13.49 -1.67 -0.91
N PRO A 94 14.33 -0.92 -0.16
CA PRO A 94 13.86 -0.12 0.96
C PRO A 94 12.88 0.95 0.50
N LYS A 95 11.70 0.98 1.13
CA LYS A 95 10.68 2.00 0.91
C LYS A 95 10.80 3.11 1.94
N ARG A 96 10.50 4.33 1.52
CA ARG A 96 10.36 5.46 2.45
C ARG A 96 9.09 5.30 3.26
N LEU A 97 9.20 5.49 4.56
CA LEU A 97 8.04 5.61 5.44
C LEU A 97 7.40 6.98 5.24
N THR A 98 6.08 7.06 5.35
CA THR A 98 5.40 8.36 5.37
C THR A 98 5.72 9.07 6.69
N ALA A 99 5.57 10.40 6.70
CA ALA A 99 5.91 11.20 7.88
C ALA A 99 5.10 10.78 9.10
N GLU A 100 3.83 10.41 8.91
CA GLU A 100 2.91 9.96 9.96
C GLU A 100 3.39 8.65 10.57
N VAL A 101 3.71 7.65 9.74
CA VAL A 101 4.20 6.34 10.21
C VAL A 101 5.53 6.49 10.94
N LEU A 102 6.43 7.35 10.44
CA LEU A 102 7.70 7.63 11.08
C LEU A 102 7.52 8.35 12.43
N TYR A 103 6.66 9.35 12.48
CA TYR A 103 6.32 10.10 13.69
C TYR A 103 5.70 9.19 14.75
N ASP A 104 4.72 8.38 14.39
CA ASP A 104 4.10 7.40 15.28
C ASP A 104 5.12 6.39 15.81
N ALA A 105 6.03 5.91 14.95
CA ALA A 105 7.10 5.00 15.37
C ALA A 105 8.06 5.66 16.37
N PHE A 106 8.43 6.92 16.17
CA PHE A 106 9.26 7.67 17.12
C PHE A 106 8.56 7.83 18.47
N HIS A 107 7.27 8.18 18.48
CA HIS A 107 6.49 8.29 19.70
C HIS A 107 6.33 6.95 20.42
N GLN A 108 6.10 5.88 19.65
CA GLN A 108 5.98 4.52 20.18
C GLN A 108 7.28 4.04 20.85
N VAL A 109 8.45 4.32 20.25
CA VAL A 109 9.75 3.90 20.79
C VAL A 109 10.17 4.73 22.00
N THR A 110 9.87 6.03 22.00
CA THR A 110 10.24 6.94 23.09
C THR A 110 9.22 6.95 24.23
N ALA A 111 8.11 6.22 24.09
CA ALA A 111 6.96 6.23 25.01
C ALA A 111 6.43 7.66 25.29
N SER A 112 6.65 8.59 24.37
CA SER A 112 6.22 9.98 24.50
C SER A 112 4.78 10.11 24.04
N THR A 113 3.97 10.84 24.80
CA THR A 113 2.56 11.07 24.46
C THR A 113 2.47 12.10 23.35
N GLN A 114 1.68 11.81 22.32
CA GLN A 114 1.33 12.83 21.33
C GLN A 114 0.53 13.91 22.04
N ALA A 115 1.03 15.15 22.05
CA ALA A 115 0.21 16.29 22.42
C ALA A 115 -0.82 16.45 21.29
N THR A 116 -2.02 15.91 21.49
CA THR A 116 -3.15 16.24 20.62
C THR A 116 -3.33 17.74 20.72
N VAL A 117 -2.90 18.47 19.68
CA VAL A 117 -3.25 19.87 19.54
C VAL A 117 -4.77 19.87 19.39
N ASP A 118 -5.47 20.23 20.46
CA ASP A 118 -6.92 20.36 20.44
C ASP A 118 -7.25 21.56 19.53
N CYS A 119 -7.43 21.29 18.24
CA CYS A 119 -7.87 22.28 17.26
C CYS A 119 -9.37 22.60 17.40
N ARG A 120 -10.04 22.16 18.49
CA ARG A 120 -11.38 22.67 18.78
C ARG A 120 -11.27 24.18 18.95
N PRO A 121 -12.05 24.96 18.19
CA PRO A 121 -12.10 26.40 18.42
C PRO A 121 -12.51 26.61 19.88
N ALA A 122 -11.78 27.47 20.58
CA ALA A 122 -12.14 27.86 21.93
C ALA A 122 -13.62 28.28 21.95
N PRO A 123 -14.40 27.91 22.99
CA PRO A 123 -15.80 28.30 23.08
C PRO A 123 -15.89 29.81 22.96
N VAL A 124 -16.73 30.29 22.03
CA VAL A 124 -16.94 31.73 21.82
C VAL A 124 -17.48 32.31 23.13
N PRO A 125 -16.84 33.35 23.72
CA PRO A 125 -17.32 33.95 24.95
C PRO A 125 -18.72 34.53 24.74
N SER A 126 -19.61 34.34 25.71
CA SER A 126 -21.03 34.72 25.66
C SER A 126 -21.30 36.21 25.45
N ASN A 127 -20.26 37.05 25.54
CA ASN A 127 -20.36 38.50 25.40
C ASN A 127 -19.67 39.01 24.13
N CYS A 128 -19.87 38.32 22.99
CA CYS A 128 -19.38 38.78 21.69
C CYS A 128 -20.24 39.97 21.20
N PRO A 129 -19.68 41.19 21.05
CA PRO A 129 -20.47 42.40 20.83
C PRO A 129 -20.90 42.62 19.37
N ILE A 130 -20.77 41.63 18.48
CA ILE A 130 -20.97 41.82 17.04
C ILE A 130 -22.22 41.07 16.56
N ARG A 131 -23.38 41.71 16.75
CA ARG A 131 -24.38 41.89 15.67
C ARG A 131 -25.41 42.91 16.13
N PRO A 132 -25.55 44.08 15.48
CA PRO A 132 -26.86 44.72 15.46
C PRO A 132 -27.82 43.79 14.72
N ARG A 133 -28.98 43.51 15.31
CA ARG A 133 -30.14 43.03 14.56
C ARG A 133 -30.69 44.25 13.82
N ASP A 134 -30.66 44.23 12.51
CA ASP A 134 -31.55 45.11 11.74
C ASP A 134 -32.93 44.45 11.70
N PRO A 135 -33.99 45.10 12.24
CA PRO A 135 -35.34 44.76 11.89
C PRO A 135 -35.71 45.51 10.60
N THR A 136 -36.41 44.83 9.69
CA THR A 136 -37.16 45.37 8.55
C THR A 136 -36.38 45.81 7.29
N SER A 137 -36.47 44.99 6.24
CA SER A 137 -36.98 45.34 4.89
C SER A 137 -37.41 44.08 4.16
#